data_AF-A0A3A6R5T7-F1
#
_entry.id   AF-A0A3A6R5T7-F1
#
_cell.length_a   1.000
_cell.length_b   1.000
_cell.length_c   1.000
_cell.angle_alpha   90.00
_cell.angle_beta   90.00
_cell.angle_gamma   90.00
#
_symmetry.space_group_name_H-M   'P 1'
#
loop_
_entity.id
_entity.type
_entity.pdbx_description
1 polymer ?
#
loop_
_entity_poly.entity_id
_entity_poly.type
_entity_poly.pdbx_seq_one_letter_code
_entity_poly.pdbx_strand_id
1 'polypeptide(L)'
;MASREDIRWFKEQFQDEIAQTVAGTPLTVDHIAALACQETGSIWPFLRKADLALPQIMALCVGDTLDDTAGRNAFPRNKAALLASEQGETMFTMAHQALVDMAKFVPGYEKVAKDANKFCHGYGVFQLDLQFFKTEPGFFLSREWATFSGSLARAMGELKAALHELDLFHRQSPLTDLEFTHVGIVYNTGGFNPSKGLKQGHKSDGRFYGENLVDFVRLCKTVATDKSSAALPAPAPDQAIIALPTPVTLEGTPMRVQTREGMLRVRSGPLISEPAQANVIANLPDGHPVRALSKAAKNGFLEIETSLSGAFIQGFSFRKFLVAAPEDSPIEAMAPAHQSSLTQTLSPPIAGLPGTSNIPAVFMPRKNGVMTRRINPANAHTLNEASQPGRTGATAAELRDSIAQIILWLAVDDPDHLRYRPHDGLTFCNIYAHDFCYLAGAYLPRCWWSTPALLKLASGQQVQPLIGDTIREMRANDIFRWLRDLGLGFGWRQTGTVNKLQQEVNQGAVGIIVARRKEDGKSGHIVLVVPETLDNTARRNSVGDVIAPLQSQAGARNFQYGRGNADWWNAEQFAEFAFWIHA
;
A
#
# COMPACT_ATOMS: atom_id res chain seq x y z
N MET A 1 16.09 9.72 4.99
CA MET A 1 14.77 9.52 5.61
C MET A 1 14.95 8.93 6.99
N ALA A 2 13.98 9.13 7.90
CA ALA A 2 13.99 8.49 9.21
C ALA A 2 13.94 6.96 9.08
N SER A 3 14.83 6.28 9.79
CA SER A 3 14.88 4.82 9.94
C SER A 3 13.93 4.34 11.03
N ARG A 4 13.78 3.02 11.16
CA ARG A 4 13.01 2.39 12.24
C ARG A 4 13.58 2.76 13.62
N GLU A 5 14.90 2.86 13.73
CA GLU A 5 15.60 3.25 14.96
C GLU A 5 15.34 4.70 15.33
N ASP A 6 15.27 5.59 14.33
CA ASP A 6 14.93 7.00 14.55
C ASP A 6 13.49 7.15 15.03
N ILE A 7 12.55 6.41 14.42
CA ILE A 7 11.14 6.36 14.85
C ILE A 7 11.01 5.80 16.25
N ARG A 8 11.75 4.73 16.58
CA ARG A 8 11.73 4.13 17.91
C ARG A 8 12.16 5.15 18.96
N TRP A 9 13.30 5.81 18.73
CA TRP A 9 13.79 6.88 19.60
C TRP A 9 12.71 7.95 19.78
N PHE A 10 12.10 8.44 18.70
CA PHE A 10 11.07 9.47 18.78
C PHE A 10 9.87 9.03 19.64
N LYS A 11 9.37 7.80 19.44
CA LYS A 11 8.26 7.26 20.24
C LYS A 11 8.65 7.05 21.71
N GLU A 12 9.86 6.57 22.00
CA GLU A 12 10.35 6.41 23.37
C GLU A 12 10.37 7.74 24.13
N GLN A 13 10.72 8.84 23.46
CA GLN A 13 10.74 10.17 24.06
C GLN A 13 9.34 10.76 24.23
N PHE A 14 8.46 10.60 23.23
CA PHE A 14 7.29 11.48 23.10
C PHE A 14 5.92 10.79 23.06
N GLN A 15 5.83 9.45 23.02
CA GLN A 15 4.54 8.77 22.82
C GLN A 15 3.49 9.08 23.89
N ASP A 16 3.89 9.26 25.15
CA ASP A 16 2.96 9.51 26.26
C ASP A 16 2.30 10.89 26.11
N GLU A 17 3.11 11.90 25.79
CA GLU A 17 2.63 13.26 25.55
C GLU A 17 1.77 13.34 24.28
N ILE A 18 2.15 12.61 23.23
CA ILE A 18 1.34 12.51 22.02
C ILE A 18 0.00 11.85 22.34
N ALA A 19 -0.01 10.71 23.04
CA ALA A 19 -1.22 9.98 23.40
C ALA A 19 -2.19 10.84 24.21
N GLN A 20 -1.68 11.63 25.15
CA GLN A 20 -2.47 12.58 25.91
C GLN A 20 -3.07 13.67 25.02
N THR A 21 -2.29 14.19 24.08
CA THR A 21 -2.71 15.32 23.23
C THR A 21 -3.73 14.92 22.15
N VAL A 22 -3.61 13.70 21.60
CA VAL A 22 -4.55 13.19 20.58
C VAL A 22 -5.82 12.60 21.18
N ALA A 23 -5.91 12.47 22.52
CA ALA A 23 -7.09 11.95 23.19
C ALA A 23 -8.36 12.73 22.78
N GLY A 24 -9.42 12.00 22.42
CA GLY A 24 -10.67 12.59 21.91
C GLY A 24 -10.63 13.01 20.43
N THR A 25 -9.57 12.68 19.69
CA THR A 25 -9.47 12.82 18.24
C THR A 25 -9.30 11.45 17.58
N PRO A 26 -9.56 11.29 16.27
CA PRO A 26 -9.29 10.04 15.55
C PRO A 26 -7.79 9.86 15.18
N LEU A 27 -6.91 10.73 15.67
CA LEU A 27 -5.47 10.66 15.45
C LEU A 27 -4.83 9.66 16.42
N THR A 28 -3.67 9.14 16.04
CA THR A 28 -2.92 8.14 16.81
C THR A 28 -1.47 8.58 16.99
N VAL A 29 -0.74 7.92 17.88
CA VAL A 29 0.71 8.14 18.04
C VAL A 29 1.45 7.92 16.72
N ASP A 30 1.09 6.89 15.95
CA ASP A 30 1.69 6.61 14.64
C ASP A 30 1.46 7.73 13.63
N HIS A 31 0.29 8.35 13.65
CA HIS A 31 -0.04 9.48 12.78
C HIS A 31 0.88 10.68 13.09
N ILE A 32 1.00 11.06 14.36
CA ILE A 32 1.86 12.18 14.77
C ILE A 32 3.34 11.87 14.53
N ALA A 33 3.79 10.64 14.81
CA ALA A 33 5.16 10.22 14.53
C ALA A 33 5.47 10.26 13.02
N ALA A 34 4.54 9.83 12.16
CA ALA A 34 4.71 9.90 10.71
C ALA A 34 4.80 11.33 10.20
N LEU A 35 3.97 12.24 10.74
CA LEU A 35 4.06 13.67 10.44
C LEU A 35 5.43 14.23 10.87
N ALA A 36 5.87 13.95 12.10
CA ALA A 36 7.18 14.38 12.58
C ALA A 36 8.33 13.83 11.71
N CYS A 37 8.23 12.58 11.25
CA CYS A 37 9.20 11.99 10.32
C CYS A 37 9.24 12.71 8.97
N GLN A 38 8.06 13.06 8.45
CA GLN A 38 7.90 13.79 7.20
C GLN A 38 8.51 15.20 7.29
N GLU A 39 8.34 15.88 8.42
CA GLU A 39 8.79 17.27 8.60
C GLU A 39 10.27 17.38 9.00
N THR A 40 10.73 16.63 10.01
CA THR A 40 12.12 16.74 10.53
C THR A 40 12.85 15.40 10.68
N GLY A 41 12.23 14.28 10.30
CA GLY A 41 12.83 12.96 10.45
C GLY A 41 14.17 12.77 9.72
N SER A 42 14.42 13.55 8.67
CA SER A 42 15.68 13.52 7.90
C SER A 42 16.90 13.98 8.71
N ILE A 43 16.72 14.83 9.72
CA ILE A 43 17.82 15.42 10.50
C ILE A 43 18.08 14.71 11.83
N TRP A 44 17.11 13.93 12.34
CA TRP A 44 17.25 13.19 13.60
C TRP A 44 18.47 12.27 13.67
N PRO A 45 18.86 11.52 12.61
CA PRO A 45 20.02 10.64 12.66
C PRO A 45 21.32 11.36 13.02
N PHE A 46 21.45 12.63 12.63
CA PHE A 46 22.62 13.45 12.94
C PHE A 46 22.55 14.00 14.36
N LEU A 47 21.40 14.59 14.73
CA LEU A 47 21.23 15.25 16.03
C LEU A 47 21.30 14.27 17.20
N ARG A 48 20.62 13.12 17.11
CA ARG A 48 20.57 12.16 18.23
C ARG A 48 21.88 11.41 18.45
N LYS A 49 22.78 11.40 17.45
CA LYS A 49 24.10 10.77 17.54
C LYS A 49 25.19 11.76 17.96
N ALA A 50 24.85 13.02 18.16
CA ALA A 50 25.78 14.10 18.50
C ALA A 50 25.92 14.36 20.02
N ASP A 51 25.45 13.44 20.88
CA ASP A 51 25.48 13.56 22.35
C ASP A 51 24.84 14.86 22.89
N LEU A 52 23.71 15.25 22.27
CA LEU A 52 22.97 16.45 22.63
C LEU A 52 21.86 16.13 23.63
N ALA A 53 21.61 17.05 24.55
CA ALA A 53 20.44 16.96 25.43
C ALA A 53 19.14 17.12 24.63
N LEU A 54 18.07 16.46 25.04
CA LEU A 54 16.78 16.49 24.33
C LEU A 54 16.27 17.90 24.01
N PRO A 55 16.33 18.90 24.92
CA PRO A 55 15.92 20.27 24.59
C PRO A 55 16.77 20.92 23.50
N GLN A 56 18.06 20.57 23.41
CA GLN A 56 18.92 21.06 22.32
C GLN A 56 18.52 20.43 21.00
N ILE A 57 18.21 19.13 20.97
CA ILE A 57 17.72 18.47 19.75
C ILE A 57 16.43 19.13 19.27
N MET A 58 15.48 19.41 20.15
CA MET A 58 14.22 20.08 19.78
C MET A 58 14.46 21.51 19.26
N ALA A 59 15.38 22.26 19.86
CA ALA A 59 15.77 23.58 19.39
C ALA A 59 16.50 23.58 18.03
N LEU A 60 17.03 22.42 17.61
CA LEU A 60 17.69 22.23 16.32
C LEU A 60 16.77 21.63 15.25
N CYS A 61 15.52 21.28 15.60
CA CYS A 61 14.47 20.95 14.65
C CYS A 61 13.95 22.21 13.95
N VAL A 62 14.83 22.88 13.21
CA VAL A 62 14.54 24.01 12.33
C VAL A 62 14.99 23.65 10.92
N GLY A 63 14.55 24.38 9.93
CA GLY A 63 14.85 24.01 8.56
C GLY A 63 14.35 25.02 7.55
N ASP A 64 14.36 24.57 6.29
CA ASP A 64 13.96 25.31 5.10
C ASP A 64 14.56 26.72 5.04
N THR A 65 15.69 26.84 4.37
CA THR A 65 16.38 28.12 4.25
C THR A 65 15.74 28.97 3.18
N LEU A 66 15.41 30.22 3.53
CA LEU A 66 14.80 31.13 2.59
C LEU A 66 15.82 31.58 1.54
N ASP A 67 15.42 31.55 0.27
CA ASP A 67 16.17 32.16 -0.83
C ASP A 67 15.42 33.35 -1.42
N ASP A 68 16.03 34.54 -1.30
CA ASP A 68 15.50 35.80 -1.82
C ASP A 68 15.24 35.74 -3.34
N THR A 69 15.80 34.76 -4.05
CA THR A 69 15.65 34.57 -5.51
C THR A 69 14.67 33.47 -5.92
N ALA A 70 14.13 32.69 -4.97
CA ALA A 70 13.31 31.51 -5.28
C ALA A 70 11.80 31.79 -5.48
N GLY A 71 11.38 33.06 -5.60
CA GLY A 71 10.01 33.41 -6.00
C GLY A 71 8.92 33.10 -4.96
N ARG A 72 9.28 33.03 -3.67
CA ARG A 72 8.32 32.82 -2.56
C ARG A 72 7.29 33.96 -2.48
N ASN A 73 6.01 33.61 -2.47
CA ASN A 73 4.89 34.57 -2.30
C ASN A 73 4.47 34.75 -0.83
N ALA A 74 4.59 33.69 -0.03
CA ALA A 74 4.27 33.72 1.40
C ALA A 74 5.21 34.67 2.15
N PHE A 75 4.73 35.23 3.27
CA PHE A 75 5.58 36.04 4.14
C PHE A 75 6.58 35.14 4.92
N PRO A 76 7.74 35.67 5.33
CA PRO A 76 8.45 36.74 4.63
C PRO A 76 8.85 36.25 3.23
N ARG A 77 8.90 37.15 2.25
CA ARG A 77 9.34 36.82 0.88
C ARG A 77 10.86 36.79 0.74
N ASN A 78 11.53 37.55 1.61
CA ASN A 78 12.96 37.76 1.67
C ASN A 78 13.32 38.38 3.04
N LYS A 79 14.62 38.53 3.32
CA LYS A 79 15.11 39.20 4.55
C LYS A 79 14.50 40.58 4.73
N ALA A 80 14.50 41.42 3.68
CA ALA A 80 13.99 42.79 3.77
C ALA A 80 12.51 42.84 4.20
N ALA A 81 11.69 41.92 3.69
CA ALA A 81 10.29 41.80 4.08
C ALA A 81 10.13 41.41 5.55
N LEU A 82 10.99 40.54 6.08
CA LEU A 82 10.99 40.20 7.51
C LEU A 82 11.37 41.42 8.35
N LEU A 83 12.47 42.11 8.01
CA LEU A 83 12.95 43.28 8.74
C LEU A 83 11.96 44.46 8.77
N ALA A 84 11.12 44.57 7.74
CA ALA A 84 10.06 45.57 7.69
C ALA A 84 8.86 45.24 8.60
N SER A 85 8.78 44.02 9.15
CA SER A 85 7.74 43.63 10.10
C SER A 85 8.07 44.09 11.52
N GLU A 86 7.05 44.27 12.34
CA GLU A 86 7.21 44.49 13.77
C GLU A 86 8.05 43.35 14.38
N GLN A 87 9.07 43.69 15.17
CA GLN A 87 10.04 42.75 15.77
C GLN A 87 10.79 41.86 14.76
N GLY A 88 10.79 42.24 13.48
CA GLY A 88 11.42 41.50 12.40
C GLY A 88 12.93 41.35 12.52
N GLU A 89 13.62 42.34 13.07
CA GLU A 89 15.08 42.28 13.31
C GLU A 89 15.44 41.23 14.38
N THR A 90 14.69 41.19 15.48
CA THR A 90 14.83 40.16 16.51
C THR A 90 14.59 38.78 15.93
N MET A 91 13.51 38.63 15.15
CA MET A 91 13.17 37.35 14.52
C MET A 91 14.24 36.92 13.52
N PHE A 92 14.72 37.83 12.66
CA PHE A 92 15.80 37.53 11.72
C PHE A 92 17.07 37.05 12.44
N THR A 93 17.46 37.74 13.51
CA THR A 93 18.65 37.38 14.30
C THR A 93 18.51 35.97 14.89
N MET A 94 17.35 35.65 15.48
CA MET A 94 17.06 34.31 16.00
C MET A 94 17.04 33.25 14.90
N ALA A 95 16.42 33.56 13.76
CA ALA A 95 16.28 32.67 12.61
C ALA A 95 17.64 32.31 11.98
N HIS A 96 18.52 33.31 11.83
CA HIS A 96 19.87 33.12 11.33
C HIS A 96 20.72 32.33 12.34
N GLN A 97 20.62 32.66 13.63
CA GLN A 97 21.36 31.93 14.66
C GLN A 97 20.93 30.46 14.74
N ALA A 98 19.64 30.17 14.62
CA ALA A 98 19.13 28.79 14.58
C ALA A 98 19.68 28.00 13.38
N LEU A 99 19.77 28.62 12.19
CA LEU A 99 20.42 28.05 11.02
C LEU A 99 21.91 27.73 11.30
N VAL A 100 22.65 28.69 11.86
CA VAL A 100 24.06 28.53 12.21
C VAL A 100 24.26 27.39 13.21
N ASP A 101 23.40 27.29 14.22
CA ASP A 101 23.50 26.25 15.24
C ASP A 101 23.16 24.86 14.70
N MET A 102 22.13 24.75 13.85
CA MET A 102 21.78 23.49 13.18
C MET A 102 22.87 23.03 12.22
N ALA A 103 23.47 23.95 11.45
CA ALA A 103 24.51 23.63 10.47
C ALA A 103 25.81 23.08 11.08
N LYS A 104 25.98 23.16 12.41
CA LYS A 104 27.09 22.50 13.12
C LYS A 104 26.96 20.97 13.12
N PHE A 105 25.74 20.45 12.99
CA PHE A 105 25.43 19.04 13.15
C PHE A 105 24.80 18.40 11.91
N VAL A 106 24.01 19.18 11.15
CA VAL A 106 23.26 18.68 9.99
C VAL A 106 24.03 18.98 8.70
N PRO A 107 24.50 17.95 7.96
CA PRO A 107 25.24 18.15 6.71
C PRO A 107 24.43 18.88 5.63
N GLY A 108 25.11 19.68 4.80
CA GLY A 108 24.52 20.35 3.65
C GLY A 108 24.11 21.81 3.89
N TYR A 109 24.15 22.27 5.14
CA TYR A 109 23.79 23.65 5.52
C TYR A 109 25.01 24.56 5.76
N GLU A 110 26.23 24.04 5.73
CA GLU A 110 27.46 24.75 6.12
C GLU A 110 27.73 25.97 5.24
N LYS A 111 27.42 25.86 3.93
CA LYS A 111 27.58 26.97 2.99
C LYS A 111 26.52 28.04 3.23
N VAL A 112 25.27 27.62 3.45
CA VAL A 112 24.12 28.52 3.59
C VAL A 112 24.18 29.27 4.92
N ALA A 113 24.63 28.63 6.00
CA ALA A 113 24.80 29.23 7.32
C ALA A 113 25.86 30.34 7.38
N LYS A 114 26.84 30.35 6.45
CA LYS A 114 27.87 31.41 6.36
C LYS A 114 27.35 32.69 5.71
N ASP A 115 26.21 32.62 5.02
CA ASP A 115 25.61 33.77 4.38
C ASP A 115 24.74 34.54 5.40
N ALA A 116 25.17 35.74 5.76
CA ALA A 116 24.50 36.62 6.72
C ALA A 116 23.11 37.13 6.28
N ASN A 117 22.65 36.75 5.08
CA ASN A 117 21.29 37.02 4.62
C ASN A 117 20.36 35.79 4.67
N LYS A 118 20.90 34.60 4.91
CA LYS A 118 20.13 33.35 4.97
C LYS A 118 19.59 33.09 6.37
N PHE A 119 18.40 32.51 6.46
CA PHE A 119 17.78 32.19 7.74
C PHE A 119 16.75 31.07 7.55
N CYS A 120 16.46 30.33 8.63
CA CYS A 120 15.41 29.30 8.62
C CYS A 120 14.02 29.94 8.54
N HIS A 121 13.12 29.29 7.79
CA HIS A 121 11.71 29.61 7.81
C HIS A 121 10.81 28.46 8.28
N GLY A 122 11.33 27.26 8.53
CA GLY A 122 10.61 26.17 9.20
C GLY A 122 11.05 26.01 10.66
N TYR A 123 10.09 25.94 11.59
CA TYR A 123 10.36 25.90 13.03
C TYR A 123 9.68 24.75 13.76
N GLY A 124 10.44 24.08 14.62
CA GLY A 124 9.98 22.98 15.47
C GLY A 124 9.88 21.65 14.73
N VAL A 125 9.57 20.60 15.48
CA VAL A 125 9.47 19.21 14.97
C VAL A 125 8.50 19.06 13.81
N PHE A 126 7.46 19.89 13.75
CA PHE A 126 6.42 19.89 12.73
C PHE A 126 6.58 21.03 11.69
N GLN A 127 7.74 21.69 11.65
CA GLN A 127 8.11 22.71 10.65
C GLN A 127 7.04 23.78 10.40
N LEU A 128 6.60 24.47 11.47
CA LEU A 128 5.70 25.62 11.30
C LEU A 128 6.41 26.71 10.49
N ASP A 129 5.77 27.13 9.41
CA ASP A 129 6.34 28.12 8.49
C ASP A 129 6.29 29.54 9.09
N LEU A 130 7.37 30.31 8.88
CA LEU A 130 7.56 31.66 9.40
C LEU A 130 6.51 32.67 8.92
N GLN A 131 5.68 32.34 7.93
CA GLN A 131 4.54 33.17 7.54
C GLN A 131 3.61 33.48 8.71
N PHE A 132 3.49 32.56 9.67
CA PHE A 132 2.66 32.72 10.86
C PHE A 132 3.24 33.71 11.87
N PHE A 133 4.47 34.19 11.70
CA PHE A 133 5.02 35.26 12.54
C PHE A 133 4.17 36.54 12.54
N LYS A 134 3.42 36.78 11.45
CA LYS A 134 2.48 37.92 11.37
C LYS A 134 1.32 37.83 12.36
N THR A 135 0.86 36.62 12.63
CA THR A 135 -0.34 36.38 13.44
C THR A 135 0.01 35.85 14.83
N GLU A 136 1.17 35.22 14.96
CA GLU A 136 1.60 34.48 16.15
C GLU A 136 3.07 34.77 16.50
N PRO A 137 3.52 36.05 16.59
CA PRO A 137 4.93 36.37 16.82
C PRO A 137 5.45 35.81 18.15
N GLY A 138 4.58 35.71 19.16
CA GLY A 138 4.89 35.14 20.47
C GLY A 138 5.48 33.74 20.38
N PHE A 139 4.87 32.84 19.60
CA PHE A 139 5.32 31.46 19.42
C PHE A 139 6.78 31.36 18.97
N PHE A 140 7.20 32.26 18.08
CA PHE A 140 8.56 32.31 17.56
C PHE A 140 9.54 32.93 18.55
N LEU A 141 9.19 34.09 19.11
CA LEU A 141 10.07 34.90 19.96
C LEU A 141 10.26 34.30 21.36
N SER A 142 9.23 33.63 21.90
CA SER A 142 9.31 32.88 23.16
C SER A 142 10.04 31.54 23.00
N ARG A 143 10.33 31.13 21.76
CA ARG A 143 10.90 29.83 21.39
C ARG A 143 10.03 28.63 21.82
N GLU A 144 8.71 28.78 21.82
CA GLU A 144 7.81 27.65 22.06
C GLU A 144 8.03 26.49 21.07
N TRP A 145 8.37 26.81 19.81
CA TRP A 145 8.77 25.84 18.78
C TRP A 145 10.02 25.01 19.15
N ALA A 146 10.87 25.50 20.06
CA ALA A 146 12.06 24.77 20.49
C ALA A 146 11.73 23.70 21.55
N THR A 147 10.45 23.60 21.97
CA THR A 147 9.95 22.53 22.82
C THR A 147 9.07 21.58 22.01
N PHE A 148 9.05 20.31 22.40
CA PHE A 148 8.15 19.35 21.77
C PHE A 148 6.69 19.72 22.05
N SER A 149 6.35 20.05 23.30
CA SER A 149 4.99 20.41 23.72
C SER A 149 4.43 21.62 22.97
N GLY A 150 5.21 22.69 22.84
CA GLY A 150 4.80 23.88 22.10
C GLY A 150 4.57 23.57 20.62
N SER A 151 5.50 22.84 20.00
CA SER A 151 5.37 22.42 18.60
C SER A 151 4.15 21.51 18.38
N LEU A 152 3.94 20.53 19.24
CA LEU A 152 2.83 19.58 19.16
C LEU A 152 1.48 20.29 19.35
N ALA A 153 1.36 21.16 20.35
CA ALA A 153 0.14 21.92 20.59
C ALA A 153 -0.27 22.75 19.37
N ARG A 154 0.70 23.42 18.74
CA ARG A 154 0.45 24.24 17.56
C ARG A 154 0.12 23.41 16.32
N ALA A 155 0.82 22.29 16.09
CA ALA A 155 0.52 21.36 15.00
C ALA A 155 -0.88 20.74 15.16
N MET A 156 -1.28 20.41 16.38
CA MET A 156 -2.61 19.87 16.68
C MET A 156 -3.74 20.87 16.39
N GLY A 157 -3.49 22.18 16.47
CA GLY A 157 -4.45 23.20 16.00
C GLY A 157 -4.74 23.07 14.50
N GLU A 158 -3.69 22.95 13.68
CA GLU A 158 -3.82 22.76 12.23
C GLU A 158 -4.39 21.39 11.86
N LEU A 159 -3.97 20.32 12.53
CA LEU A 159 -4.52 18.99 12.29
C LEU A 159 -6.02 18.93 12.60
N LYS A 160 -6.49 19.62 13.65
CA LYS A 160 -7.93 19.73 13.93
C LYS A 160 -8.66 20.50 12.83
N ALA A 161 -8.10 21.59 12.32
CA ALA A 161 -8.66 22.31 11.18
C ALA A 161 -8.73 21.42 9.92
N ALA A 162 -7.68 20.66 9.64
CA ALA A 162 -7.65 19.70 8.54
C ALA A 162 -8.67 18.57 8.69
N LEU A 163 -8.88 18.06 9.91
CA LEU A 163 -9.94 17.11 10.20
C LEU A 163 -11.34 17.70 9.94
N HIS A 164 -11.56 18.97 10.26
CA HIS A 164 -12.83 19.65 9.95
C HIS A 164 -13.03 19.84 8.44
N GLU A 165 -11.99 20.26 7.71
CA GLU A 165 -12.03 20.43 6.25
C GLU A 165 -12.41 19.13 5.52
N LEU A 166 -11.99 17.99 6.05
CA LEU A 166 -12.25 16.67 5.48
C LEU A 166 -13.49 15.96 6.07
N ASP A 167 -14.24 16.60 6.96
CA ASP A 167 -15.37 16.00 7.70
C ASP A 167 -14.99 14.73 8.48
N LEU A 168 -13.78 14.69 9.02
CA LEU A 168 -13.22 13.58 9.79
C LEU A 168 -13.15 13.86 11.30
N PHE A 169 -13.44 15.08 11.75
CA PHE A 169 -13.28 15.48 13.16
C PHE A 169 -14.11 14.64 14.14
N HIS A 170 -15.32 14.24 13.75
CA HIS A 170 -16.24 13.46 14.60
C HIS A 170 -16.08 11.94 14.50
N ARG A 171 -15.04 11.48 13.78
CA ARG A 171 -14.78 10.05 13.60
C ARG A 171 -14.48 9.39 14.95
N GLN A 172 -15.23 8.32 15.26
CA GLN A 172 -15.09 7.58 16.53
C GLN A 172 -14.00 6.51 16.49
N SER A 173 -13.63 6.06 15.29
CA SER A 173 -12.52 5.12 15.09
C SER A 173 -11.25 5.86 14.65
N PRO A 174 -10.06 5.29 14.91
CA PRO A 174 -8.83 5.82 14.35
C PRO A 174 -8.92 5.94 12.82
N LEU A 175 -8.32 7.00 12.27
CA LEU A 175 -8.23 7.17 10.82
C LEU A 175 -7.48 6.00 10.17
N THR A 176 -7.92 5.62 8.98
CA THR A 176 -7.14 4.76 8.07
C THR A 176 -5.88 5.49 7.60
N ASP A 177 -4.89 4.75 7.09
CA ASP A 177 -3.65 5.34 6.58
C ASP A 177 -3.93 6.36 5.47
N LEU A 178 -4.91 6.07 4.61
CA LEU A 178 -5.29 6.95 3.51
C LEU A 178 -5.97 8.24 4.02
N GLU A 179 -6.93 8.11 4.95
CA GLU A 179 -7.59 9.26 5.56
C GLU A 179 -6.60 10.18 6.28
N PHE A 180 -5.68 9.63 7.08
CA PHE A 180 -4.65 10.45 7.73
C PHE A 180 -3.69 11.08 6.72
N THR A 181 -3.36 10.38 5.63
CA THR A 181 -2.53 10.98 4.57
C THR A 181 -3.24 12.16 3.91
N HIS A 182 -4.58 12.10 3.73
CA HIS A 182 -5.36 13.25 3.26
C HIS A 182 -5.30 14.41 4.27
N VAL A 183 -5.43 14.14 5.58
CA VAL A 183 -5.26 15.15 6.64
C VAL A 183 -3.88 15.80 6.56
N GLY A 184 -2.81 15.02 6.36
CA GLY A 184 -1.46 15.56 6.18
C GLY A 184 -1.28 16.38 4.89
N ILE A 185 -1.97 16.04 3.80
CA ILE A 185 -1.98 16.89 2.59
C ILE A 185 -2.66 18.23 2.87
N VAL A 186 -3.78 18.24 3.61
CA VAL A 186 -4.44 19.49 4.01
C VAL A 186 -3.56 20.28 4.96
N TYR A 187 -2.89 19.63 5.91
CA TYR A 187 -1.88 20.24 6.78
C TYR A 187 -0.80 20.96 5.95
N ASN A 188 -0.27 20.30 4.91
CA ASN A 188 0.79 20.85 4.08
C ASN A 188 0.32 21.94 3.07
N THR A 189 -0.91 21.86 2.57
CA THR A 189 -1.36 22.68 1.42
C THR A 189 -2.53 23.60 1.69
N GLY A 190 -3.23 23.42 2.81
CA GLY A 190 -4.48 24.07 3.14
C GLY A 190 -5.73 23.46 2.48
N GLY A 191 -5.62 22.36 1.71
CA GLY A 191 -6.79 21.72 1.10
C GLY A 191 -6.50 20.35 0.49
N PHE A 192 -7.52 19.68 -0.04
CA PHE A 192 -7.38 18.36 -0.66
C PHE A 192 -8.17 18.27 -1.96
N ASN A 193 -7.52 17.84 -3.05
CA ASN A 193 -8.16 17.55 -4.32
C ASN A 193 -8.25 16.03 -4.56
N PRO A 194 -9.44 15.40 -4.43
CA PRO A 194 -9.58 13.95 -4.54
C PRO A 194 -9.07 13.36 -5.86
N SER A 195 -9.21 14.11 -6.98
CA SER A 195 -8.78 13.63 -8.30
C SER A 195 -7.26 13.43 -8.42
N LYS A 196 -6.47 14.11 -7.59
CA LYS A 196 -5.01 13.98 -7.54
C LYS A 196 -4.54 12.88 -6.58
N GLY A 197 -5.41 12.35 -5.73
CA GLY A 197 -5.07 11.34 -4.73
C GLY A 197 -3.87 11.77 -3.88
N LEU A 198 -2.87 10.90 -3.74
CA LEU A 198 -1.68 11.18 -2.92
C LEU A 198 -0.64 12.11 -3.58
N LYS A 199 -0.80 12.43 -4.87
CA LYS A 199 0.12 13.28 -5.63
C LYS A 199 -0.13 14.77 -5.38
N GLN A 200 -0.05 15.17 -4.11
CA GLN A 200 -0.34 16.51 -3.63
C GLN A 200 0.63 16.93 -2.53
N GLY A 201 0.77 18.24 -2.36
CA GLY A 201 1.72 18.84 -1.43
C GLY A 201 3.10 19.09 -2.03
N HIS A 202 4.02 19.52 -1.17
CA HIS A 202 5.39 19.81 -1.54
C HIS A 202 6.02 18.63 -2.30
N LYS A 203 6.69 18.93 -3.41
CA LYS A 203 7.32 17.92 -4.27
C LYS A 203 8.83 17.93 -4.04
N SER A 204 9.37 16.80 -3.60
CA SER A 204 10.80 16.59 -3.41
C SER A 204 11.21 15.23 -3.99
N ASP A 205 12.38 15.17 -4.64
CA ASP A 205 12.94 13.96 -5.25
C ASP A 205 11.95 13.20 -6.16
N GLY A 206 11.18 13.95 -6.95
CA GLY A 206 10.20 13.38 -7.89
C GLY A 206 8.89 12.92 -7.25
N ARG A 207 8.74 12.96 -5.92
CA ARG A 207 7.58 12.51 -5.17
C ARG A 207 6.85 13.64 -4.46
N PHE A 208 5.56 13.45 -4.25
CA PHE A 208 4.72 14.40 -3.52
C PHE A 208 4.69 14.09 -2.02
N TYR A 209 4.44 15.11 -1.21
CA TYR A 209 4.28 15.03 0.24
C TYR A 209 3.35 13.90 0.67
N GLY A 210 2.16 13.79 0.05
CA GLY A 210 1.21 12.72 0.36
C GLY A 210 1.75 11.30 0.09
N GLU A 211 2.57 11.13 -0.95
CA GLU A 211 3.20 9.84 -1.26
C GLU A 211 4.27 9.47 -0.24
N ASN A 212 5.03 10.44 0.27
CA ASN A 212 6.05 10.20 1.29
C ASN A 212 5.41 9.96 2.67
N LEU A 213 4.36 10.72 3.01
CA LEU A 213 3.68 10.59 4.29
C LEU A 213 3.09 9.20 4.48
N VAL A 214 2.45 8.60 3.46
CA VAL A 214 1.89 7.25 3.61
C VAL A 214 2.98 6.19 3.85
N ASP A 215 4.17 6.35 3.25
CA ASP A 215 5.32 5.46 3.49
C ASP A 215 5.77 5.58 4.97
N PHE A 216 5.81 6.79 5.53
CA PHE A 216 6.11 7.00 6.95
C PHE A 216 5.02 6.45 7.87
N VAL A 217 3.74 6.60 7.52
CA VAL A 217 2.63 6.03 8.31
C VAL A 217 2.77 4.52 8.41
N ARG A 218 3.04 3.85 7.28
CA ARG A 218 3.30 2.40 7.23
C ARG A 218 4.50 2.03 8.08
N LEU A 219 5.61 2.75 7.94
CA LEU A 219 6.83 2.49 8.69
C LEU A 219 6.62 2.66 10.21
N CYS A 220 5.99 3.75 10.65
CA CYS A 220 5.70 4.03 12.06
C CYS A 220 4.90 2.90 12.73
N LYS A 221 3.88 2.37 12.04
CA LYS A 221 3.04 1.28 12.56
C LYS A 221 3.79 -0.03 12.80
N THR A 222 4.97 -0.20 12.19
CA THR A 222 5.80 -1.40 12.41
C THR A 222 6.77 -1.27 13.58
N VAL A 223 6.87 -0.10 14.20
CA VAL A 223 7.83 0.19 15.27
C VAL A 223 7.13 0.13 16.63
N ALA A 224 7.48 -0.90 17.40
CA ALA A 224 7.11 -1.05 18.81
C ALA A 224 8.10 -0.31 19.73
N THR A 225 7.66 -0.06 20.96
CA THR A 225 8.49 0.37 22.10
C THR A 225 8.23 -0.55 23.29
N ASP A 226 8.98 -0.38 24.38
CA ASP A 226 8.72 -1.14 25.63
C ASP A 226 7.32 -0.87 26.22
N LYS A 227 6.69 0.25 25.83
CA LYS A 227 5.36 0.65 26.31
C LYS A 227 4.22 0.31 25.35
N SER A 228 4.50 -0.06 24.10
CA SER A 228 3.49 -0.22 23.06
C SER A 228 3.88 -1.24 21.99
N SER A 229 2.94 -2.11 21.62
CA SER A 229 3.13 -3.05 20.52
C SER A 229 3.02 -2.36 19.17
N ALA A 230 3.68 -2.94 18.16
CA ALA A 230 3.54 -2.49 16.79
C ALA A 230 2.14 -2.83 16.25
N ALA A 231 1.51 -1.90 15.53
CA ALA A 231 0.23 -2.11 14.87
C ALA A 231 0.34 -3.00 13.62
N LEU A 232 1.53 -3.06 13.01
CA LEU A 232 1.86 -3.90 11.86
C LEU A 232 3.10 -4.75 12.16
N PRO A 233 3.21 -5.95 11.60
CA PRO A 233 4.44 -6.74 11.70
C PRO A 233 5.59 -6.00 11.01
N ALA A 234 6.81 -6.17 11.52
CA ALA A 234 8.00 -5.74 10.79
C ALA A 234 8.10 -6.54 9.47
N PRO A 235 8.38 -5.88 8.33
CA PRO A 235 8.53 -6.59 7.07
C PRO A 235 9.80 -7.46 7.11
N ALA A 236 9.74 -8.64 6.50
CA ALA A 236 10.96 -9.37 6.18
C ALA A 236 11.75 -8.59 5.09
N PRO A 237 13.04 -8.91 4.88
CA PRO A 237 13.77 -8.35 3.73
C PRO A 237 12.99 -8.52 2.43
N ASP A 238 13.04 -7.49 1.58
CA ASP A 238 12.43 -7.48 0.25
C ASP A 238 10.89 -7.60 0.24
N GLN A 239 10.22 -7.40 1.39
CA GLN A 239 8.76 -7.37 1.52
C GLN A 239 8.25 -5.97 1.83
N ALA A 240 7.10 -5.63 1.25
CA ALA A 240 6.40 -4.39 1.52
C ALA A 240 5.63 -4.45 2.84
N ILE A 241 5.47 -3.29 3.46
CA ILE A 241 4.60 -3.13 4.64
C ILE A 241 3.16 -3.01 4.14
N ILE A 242 2.44 -4.12 4.14
CA ILE A 242 1.04 -4.14 3.73
C ILE A 242 0.09 -3.92 4.92
N ALA A 243 -1.07 -3.32 4.66
CA ALA A 243 -2.13 -3.20 5.66
C ALA A 243 -2.60 -4.57 6.15
N LEU A 244 -3.13 -4.64 7.37
CA LEU A 244 -3.92 -5.79 7.79
C LEU A 244 -5.26 -5.85 7.03
N PRO A 245 -5.83 -7.05 6.81
CA PRO A 245 -7.21 -7.20 6.37
C PRO A 245 -8.18 -6.35 7.20
N THR A 246 -9.13 -5.67 6.55
CA THR A 246 -10.18 -4.96 7.27
C THR A 246 -11.09 -5.98 7.96
N PRO A 247 -11.31 -5.89 9.29
CA PRO A 247 -12.19 -6.82 9.99
C PRO A 247 -13.65 -6.57 9.62
N VAL A 248 -14.47 -7.60 9.77
CA VAL A 248 -15.94 -7.50 9.71
C VAL A 248 -16.43 -6.92 11.05
N THR A 249 -17.47 -6.09 11.03
CA THR A 249 -18.07 -5.57 12.26
C THR A 249 -18.97 -6.65 12.86
N LEU A 250 -18.96 -6.82 14.18
CA LEU A 250 -19.75 -7.90 14.81
C LEU A 250 -21.24 -7.58 14.89
N GLU A 251 -21.70 -6.43 14.42
CA GLU A 251 -23.02 -5.85 14.75
C GLU A 251 -24.20 -6.33 13.88
N GLY A 252 -23.96 -7.09 12.81
CA GLY A 252 -25.03 -7.60 11.93
C GLY A 252 -25.60 -8.97 12.33
N THR A 253 -26.78 -9.31 11.82
CA THR A 253 -27.41 -10.63 12.04
C THR A 253 -26.62 -11.74 11.33
N PRO A 254 -26.15 -12.79 12.03
CA PRO A 254 -25.42 -13.89 11.42
C PRO A 254 -26.26 -14.69 10.41
N MET A 255 -25.76 -14.80 9.18
CA MET A 255 -26.39 -15.57 8.11
C MET A 255 -25.34 -16.39 7.35
N ARG A 256 -25.81 -17.31 6.50
CA ARG A 256 -24.98 -18.09 5.59
C ARG A 256 -25.60 -18.09 4.19
N VAL A 257 -24.75 -18.05 3.17
CA VAL A 257 -25.15 -18.24 1.78
C VAL A 257 -25.69 -19.65 1.59
N GLN A 258 -26.86 -19.76 0.97
CA GLN A 258 -27.48 -21.01 0.55
C GLN A 258 -28.06 -20.86 -0.87
N THR A 259 -27.27 -21.23 -1.87
CA THR A 259 -27.67 -21.14 -3.29
C THR A 259 -27.94 -22.51 -3.91
N ARG A 260 -27.15 -23.54 -3.57
CA ARG A 260 -27.19 -24.92 -4.14
C ARG A 260 -26.93 -25.05 -5.65
N GLU A 261 -26.74 -23.94 -6.37
CA GLU A 261 -26.56 -23.93 -7.84
C GLU A 261 -25.27 -23.21 -8.28
N GLY A 262 -24.91 -22.10 -7.61
CA GLY A 262 -23.78 -21.28 -8.02
C GLY A 262 -23.43 -20.24 -6.96
N MET A 263 -22.49 -19.34 -7.26
CA MET A 263 -22.08 -18.31 -6.31
C MET A 263 -23.13 -17.20 -6.18
N LEU A 264 -23.25 -16.65 -4.97
CA LEU A 264 -24.14 -15.52 -4.70
C LEU A 264 -23.45 -14.20 -5.09
N ARG A 265 -24.08 -13.43 -5.97
CA ARG A 265 -23.59 -12.09 -6.35
C ARG A 265 -23.85 -11.09 -5.24
N VAL A 266 -22.80 -10.37 -4.83
CA VAL A 266 -22.90 -9.15 -4.03
C VAL A 266 -22.89 -7.95 -4.97
N ARG A 267 -23.78 -7.00 -4.74
CA ARG A 267 -23.97 -5.83 -5.60
C ARG A 267 -23.69 -4.52 -4.87
N SER A 268 -23.29 -3.49 -5.60
CA SER A 268 -23.09 -2.14 -5.05
C SER A 268 -24.39 -1.43 -4.66
N GLY A 269 -25.54 -1.93 -5.12
CA GLY A 269 -26.86 -1.40 -4.75
C GLY A 269 -27.94 -2.50 -4.70
N PRO A 270 -29.09 -2.23 -4.03
CA PRO A 270 -30.19 -3.19 -3.84
C PRO A 270 -31.07 -3.30 -5.09
N LEU A 271 -30.46 -3.57 -6.24
CA LEU A 271 -31.12 -3.74 -7.53
C LEU A 271 -30.27 -4.62 -8.45
N ILE A 272 -30.88 -5.18 -9.49
CA ILE A 272 -30.16 -5.75 -10.63
C ILE A 272 -29.97 -4.61 -11.64
N SER A 273 -28.72 -4.27 -11.98
CA SER A 273 -28.43 -3.22 -12.97
C SER A 273 -28.74 -3.70 -14.38
N GLU A 274 -28.78 -2.80 -15.35
CA GLU A 274 -28.72 -3.13 -16.77
C GLU A 274 -27.43 -2.55 -17.36
N PRO A 275 -26.46 -3.39 -17.81
CA PRO A 275 -26.50 -4.86 -17.80
C PRO A 275 -26.38 -5.46 -16.40
N ALA A 276 -26.88 -6.69 -16.22
CA ALA A 276 -26.98 -7.38 -14.92
C ALA A 276 -25.65 -7.58 -14.18
N GLN A 277 -24.51 -7.47 -14.87
CA GLN A 277 -23.18 -7.64 -14.31
C GLN A 277 -22.59 -6.32 -13.78
N ALA A 278 -23.03 -5.16 -14.29
CA ALA A 278 -22.38 -3.87 -14.06
C ALA A 278 -22.24 -3.49 -12.58
N ASN A 279 -23.25 -3.80 -11.76
CA ASN A 279 -23.21 -3.49 -10.32
C ASN A 279 -22.76 -4.66 -9.44
N VAL A 280 -22.27 -5.77 -10.01
CA VAL A 280 -21.71 -6.90 -9.22
C VAL A 280 -20.30 -6.55 -8.77
N ILE A 281 -20.05 -6.64 -7.47
CA ILE A 281 -18.75 -6.28 -6.85
C ILE A 281 -18.00 -7.49 -6.29
N ALA A 282 -18.71 -8.60 -6.01
CA ALA A 282 -18.11 -9.85 -5.55
C ALA A 282 -19.03 -11.05 -5.80
N ASN A 283 -18.47 -12.25 -5.69
CA ASN A 283 -19.22 -13.52 -5.75
C ASN A 283 -18.87 -14.36 -4.52
N LEU A 284 -19.87 -14.71 -3.71
CA LEU A 284 -19.70 -15.49 -2.49
C LEU A 284 -19.98 -16.98 -2.75
N PRO A 285 -19.11 -17.89 -2.29
CA PRO A 285 -19.36 -19.33 -2.35
C PRO A 285 -20.62 -19.75 -1.61
N ASP A 286 -21.24 -20.85 -2.04
CA ASP A 286 -22.29 -21.50 -1.25
C ASP A 286 -21.72 -21.92 0.11
N GLY A 287 -22.50 -21.73 1.18
CA GLY A 287 -22.01 -21.99 2.54
C GLY A 287 -21.20 -20.86 3.17
N HIS A 288 -20.88 -19.78 2.45
CA HIS A 288 -20.08 -18.68 3.00
C HIS A 288 -20.84 -17.91 4.11
N PRO A 289 -20.22 -17.62 5.26
CA PRO A 289 -20.85 -16.84 6.32
C PRO A 289 -20.91 -15.35 5.95
N VAL A 290 -21.96 -14.65 6.39
CA VAL A 290 -22.13 -13.20 6.21
C VAL A 290 -22.79 -12.60 7.46
N ARG A 291 -22.67 -11.28 7.62
CA ARG A 291 -23.47 -10.49 8.57
C ARG A 291 -24.48 -9.65 7.79
N ALA A 292 -25.77 -9.79 8.09
CA ALA A 292 -26.80 -8.93 7.52
C ALA A 292 -26.94 -7.66 8.34
N LEU A 293 -26.67 -6.50 7.73
CA LEU A 293 -26.70 -5.19 8.36
C LEU A 293 -28.11 -4.59 8.36
N SER A 294 -28.89 -4.89 7.32
CA SER A 294 -30.26 -4.40 7.20
C SER A 294 -31.25 -5.37 7.86
N LYS A 295 -32.16 -4.86 8.71
CA LYS A 295 -33.25 -5.65 9.33
C LYS A 295 -34.29 -6.13 8.30
N ALA A 296 -34.55 -5.32 7.28
CA ALA A 296 -35.55 -5.59 6.25
C ALA A 296 -34.93 -5.56 4.85
N ALA A 297 -35.43 -6.40 3.95
CA ALA A 297 -34.95 -6.44 2.58
C ALA A 297 -35.53 -5.29 1.74
N LYS A 298 -34.67 -4.57 1.01
CA LYS A 298 -35.05 -3.58 0.01
C LYS A 298 -34.98 -4.22 -1.37
N ASN A 299 -36.09 -4.24 -2.10
CA ASN A 299 -36.22 -4.93 -3.40
C ASN A 299 -35.78 -6.41 -3.36
N GLY A 300 -35.99 -7.08 -2.21
CA GLY A 300 -35.54 -8.45 -2.00
C GLY A 300 -34.05 -8.61 -1.66
N PHE A 301 -33.29 -7.52 -1.52
CA PHE A 301 -31.88 -7.52 -1.11
C PHE A 301 -31.72 -7.15 0.36
N LEU A 302 -30.83 -7.85 1.06
CA LEU A 302 -30.28 -7.42 2.34
C LEU A 302 -28.92 -6.78 2.09
N GLU A 303 -28.64 -5.72 2.84
CA GLU A 303 -27.27 -5.24 3.00
C GLU A 303 -26.51 -6.24 3.88
N ILE A 304 -25.33 -6.63 3.41
CA ILE A 304 -24.47 -7.60 4.06
C ILE A 304 -23.03 -7.11 4.11
N GLU A 305 -22.29 -7.65 5.05
CA GLU A 305 -20.84 -7.61 5.05
C GLU A 305 -20.22 -8.98 5.34
N THR A 306 -18.99 -9.18 4.87
CA THR A 306 -18.20 -10.40 5.11
C THR A 306 -16.72 -10.18 4.82
N SER A 307 -15.88 -11.17 5.14
CA SER A 307 -14.50 -11.29 4.69
C SER A 307 -14.34 -12.51 3.78
N LEU A 308 -13.89 -12.30 2.54
CA LEU A 308 -13.60 -13.35 1.58
C LEU A 308 -12.09 -13.44 1.35
N SER A 309 -11.43 -14.44 1.94
CA SER A 309 -9.98 -14.63 1.84
C SER A 309 -9.18 -13.36 2.21
N GLY A 310 -9.65 -12.62 3.23
CA GLY A 310 -9.06 -11.35 3.68
C GLY A 310 -9.65 -10.08 3.06
N ALA A 311 -10.47 -10.20 2.00
CA ALA A 311 -11.17 -9.06 1.43
C ALA A 311 -12.44 -8.74 2.21
N PHE A 312 -12.48 -7.58 2.87
CA PHE A 312 -13.74 -7.03 3.36
C PHE A 312 -14.64 -6.64 2.19
N ILE A 313 -15.86 -7.17 2.21
CA ILE A 313 -16.90 -6.94 1.21
C ILE A 313 -18.13 -6.44 1.95
N GLN A 314 -18.65 -5.28 1.55
CA GLN A 314 -19.95 -4.77 1.97
C GLN A 314 -20.77 -4.45 0.72
N GLY A 315 -22.04 -4.83 0.71
CA GLY A 315 -22.95 -4.58 -0.40
C GLY A 315 -24.28 -5.29 -0.23
N PHE A 316 -24.96 -5.56 -1.33
CA PHE A 316 -26.34 -6.06 -1.32
C PHE A 316 -26.44 -7.44 -1.94
N SER A 317 -27.08 -8.38 -1.23
CA SER A 317 -27.32 -9.76 -1.68
C SER A 317 -28.78 -10.15 -1.57
N PHE A 318 -29.28 -10.99 -2.48
CA PHE A 318 -30.68 -11.42 -2.46
C PHE A 318 -31.01 -12.26 -1.21
N ARG A 319 -31.99 -11.81 -0.42
CA ARG A 319 -32.44 -12.45 0.83
C ARG A 319 -32.77 -13.93 0.67
N LYS A 320 -33.36 -14.32 -0.45
CA LYS A 320 -33.80 -15.71 -0.68
C LYS A 320 -32.66 -16.73 -0.68
N PHE A 321 -31.41 -16.27 -0.84
CA PHE A 321 -30.21 -17.11 -0.79
C PHE A 321 -29.42 -16.96 0.51
N LEU A 322 -30.02 -16.35 1.53
CA LEU A 322 -29.43 -16.16 2.85
C LEU A 322 -30.32 -16.85 3.87
N VAL A 323 -29.72 -17.72 4.67
CA VAL A 323 -30.39 -18.39 5.79
C VAL A 323 -29.70 -18.06 7.11
N ALA A 324 -30.44 -18.17 8.22
CA ALA A 324 -29.87 -17.94 9.54
C ALA A 324 -28.67 -18.86 9.80
N ALA A 325 -27.66 -18.32 10.48
CA ALA A 325 -26.50 -19.06 10.96
C ALA A 325 -26.44 -18.96 12.50
N PRO A 326 -25.71 -19.85 13.20
CA PRO A 326 -25.44 -19.72 14.63
C PRO A 326 -24.88 -18.34 14.99
N GLU A 327 -25.26 -17.79 16.14
CA GLU A 327 -24.87 -16.43 16.55
C GLU A 327 -23.35 -16.24 16.55
N ASP A 328 -22.61 -17.25 17.02
CA ASP A 328 -21.16 -17.22 17.14
C ASP A 328 -20.41 -17.58 15.85
N SER A 329 -21.07 -17.65 14.69
CA SER A 329 -20.39 -18.05 13.43
C SER A 329 -19.29 -17.04 13.09
N PRO A 330 -17.99 -17.35 13.24
CA PRO A 330 -16.92 -16.37 13.05
C PRO A 330 -16.74 -16.07 11.57
N ILE A 331 -16.37 -14.83 11.26
CA ILE A 331 -15.93 -14.43 9.92
C ILE A 331 -14.50 -13.90 10.07
N GLU A 332 -13.53 -14.80 9.89
CA GLU A 332 -12.13 -14.45 10.07
C GLU A 332 -11.61 -13.61 8.90
N ALA A 333 -11.00 -12.47 9.24
CA ALA A 333 -10.26 -11.66 8.30
C ALA A 333 -8.86 -12.28 8.09
N MET A 334 -8.80 -13.28 7.22
CA MET A 334 -7.60 -14.11 7.02
C MET A 334 -6.39 -13.26 6.60
N ALA A 335 -5.34 -13.31 7.41
CA ALA A 335 -4.01 -12.82 7.05
C ALA A 335 -3.21 -13.96 6.38
N PRO A 336 -2.26 -13.66 5.46
CA PRO A 336 -1.44 -14.68 4.85
C PRO A 336 -0.47 -15.26 5.89
N ALA A 337 -0.07 -16.52 5.72
CA ALA A 337 1.03 -17.07 6.50
C ALA A 337 2.33 -16.30 6.20
N HIS A 338 3.12 -16.00 7.23
CA HIS A 338 4.45 -15.40 7.03
C HIS A 338 5.33 -16.39 6.25
N GLN A 339 5.80 -15.98 5.07
CA GLN A 339 6.73 -16.76 4.26
C GLN A 339 8.13 -16.14 4.26
N SER A 340 9.15 -16.99 4.36
CA SER A 340 10.53 -16.65 4.04
C SER A 340 10.65 -16.35 2.54
N SER A 341 11.50 -15.40 2.14
CA SER A 341 11.71 -15.07 0.73
C SER A 341 12.15 -16.28 -0.09
N LEU A 342 11.55 -16.44 -1.28
CA LEU A 342 11.90 -17.46 -2.28
C LEU A 342 13.39 -17.49 -2.67
N THR A 343 14.08 -16.36 -2.53
CA THR A 343 15.46 -16.18 -2.98
C THR A 343 16.51 -16.64 -1.96
N GLN A 344 16.11 -17.01 -0.74
CA GLN A 344 17.04 -17.37 0.34
C GLN A 344 17.15 -18.89 0.60
N THR A 345 16.35 -19.74 -0.04
CA THR A 345 16.36 -21.19 0.24
C THR A 345 16.51 -22.06 -1.01
N LEU A 346 17.35 -23.09 -0.93
CA LEU A 346 17.47 -24.16 -1.94
C LEU A 346 16.24 -25.08 -1.99
N SER A 347 15.32 -24.94 -1.02
CA SER A 347 14.08 -25.70 -0.92
C SER A 347 12.89 -24.88 -1.45
N PRO A 348 11.94 -25.50 -2.18
CA PRO A 348 10.71 -24.81 -2.61
C PRO A 348 9.94 -24.29 -1.40
N PRO A 349 9.25 -23.14 -1.48
CA PRO A 349 8.41 -22.68 -0.39
C PRO A 349 7.32 -23.73 -0.15
N ILE A 350 6.98 -23.89 1.12
CA ILE A 350 6.01 -24.87 1.58
C ILE A 350 4.81 -24.09 2.08
N ALA A 351 3.63 -24.36 1.53
CA ALA A 351 2.41 -23.81 2.08
C ALA A 351 2.02 -24.59 3.34
N GLY A 352 2.12 -23.93 4.50
CA GLY A 352 1.41 -24.34 5.69
C GLY A 352 -0.06 -23.96 5.53
N LEU A 353 -0.90 -24.91 5.14
CA LEU A 353 -2.35 -24.73 5.15
C LEU A 353 -2.88 -25.20 6.52
N PRO A 354 -3.79 -24.45 7.17
CA PRO A 354 -4.43 -24.89 8.41
C PRO A 354 -5.05 -26.28 8.24
N GLY A 355 -4.59 -27.26 9.00
CA GLY A 355 -5.15 -28.62 9.01
C GLY A 355 -4.71 -29.55 7.87
N THR A 356 -3.73 -29.19 7.02
CA THR A 356 -3.19 -30.13 6.02
C THR A 356 -1.67 -30.23 6.06
N SER A 357 -1.15 -31.39 5.65
CA SER A 357 0.28 -31.60 5.37
C SER A 357 0.79 -30.55 4.37
N ASN A 358 1.89 -29.90 4.73
CA ASN A 358 2.72 -29.01 3.93
C ASN A 358 2.81 -29.37 2.43
N ILE A 359 2.06 -28.67 1.56
CA ILE A 359 2.12 -28.89 0.09
C ILE A 359 3.22 -27.99 -0.49
N PRO A 360 4.26 -28.55 -1.10
CA PRO A 360 5.37 -27.75 -1.63
C PRO A 360 4.96 -27.05 -2.93
N ALA A 361 5.51 -25.86 -3.14
CA ALA A 361 5.59 -25.27 -4.47
C ALA A 361 6.27 -26.22 -5.46
N VAL A 362 5.92 -26.09 -6.73
CA VAL A 362 6.50 -26.92 -7.78
C VAL A 362 6.86 -26.09 -9.00
N PHE A 363 8.08 -26.31 -9.46
CA PHE A 363 8.58 -25.77 -10.71
C PHE A 363 8.81 -26.93 -11.67
N MET A 364 8.58 -26.70 -12.96
CA MET A 364 8.85 -27.72 -13.97
C MET A 364 10.36 -28.03 -13.96
N PRO A 365 10.76 -29.31 -13.78
CA PRO A 365 12.16 -29.68 -13.84
C PRO A 365 12.75 -29.38 -15.21
N ARG A 366 14.02 -28.98 -15.22
CA ARG A 366 14.79 -28.68 -16.42
C ARG A 366 15.96 -29.62 -16.55
N LYS A 367 16.36 -29.90 -17.79
CA LYS A 367 17.64 -30.55 -18.07
C LYS A 367 18.78 -29.58 -17.77
N ASN A 368 19.92 -30.10 -17.33
CA ASN A 368 21.11 -29.29 -17.04
C ASN A 368 21.54 -28.48 -18.28
N GLY A 369 21.90 -27.21 -18.07
CA GLY A 369 22.33 -26.30 -19.13
C GLY A 369 21.20 -25.71 -19.99
N VAL A 370 19.93 -26.10 -19.79
CA VAL A 370 18.81 -25.53 -20.55
C VAL A 370 18.39 -24.17 -19.99
N MET A 371 18.40 -23.18 -20.87
CA MET A 371 18.02 -21.80 -20.58
C MET A 371 16.63 -21.49 -21.15
N THR A 372 15.75 -21.01 -20.30
CA THR A 372 14.44 -20.47 -20.66
C THR A 372 14.56 -18.95 -20.66
N ARG A 373 14.32 -18.35 -21.83
CA ARG A 373 14.58 -16.94 -22.10
C ARG A 373 13.31 -16.23 -22.55
N ARG A 374 13.22 -14.92 -22.32
CA ARG A 374 12.15 -14.05 -22.84
C ARG A 374 12.09 -14.04 -24.38
N ILE A 375 13.24 -14.16 -25.03
CA ILE A 375 13.34 -14.18 -26.51
C ILE A 375 12.87 -15.48 -27.16
N ASN A 376 12.56 -16.51 -26.37
CA ASN A 376 12.07 -17.79 -26.88
C ASN A 376 10.55 -17.89 -26.72
N PRO A 377 9.86 -18.68 -27.56
CA PRO A 377 8.44 -18.96 -27.37
C PRO A 377 8.13 -19.49 -25.96
N ALA A 378 6.93 -19.18 -25.49
CA ALA A 378 6.52 -19.53 -24.15
C ALA A 378 6.44 -21.04 -23.94
N ASN A 379 6.85 -21.50 -22.76
CA ASN A 379 6.81 -22.90 -22.37
C ASN A 379 6.46 -23.03 -20.87
N ALA A 380 6.51 -24.25 -20.35
CA ALA A 380 6.15 -24.56 -18.97
C ALA A 380 7.28 -24.29 -17.94
N HIS A 381 8.50 -23.96 -18.40
CA HIS A 381 9.62 -23.63 -17.53
C HIS A 381 9.59 -22.16 -17.09
N THR A 382 10.03 -21.90 -15.87
CA THR A 382 10.33 -20.56 -15.34
C THR A 382 11.58 -19.99 -16.02
N LEU A 383 11.68 -18.66 -16.13
CA LEU A 383 12.89 -18.02 -16.64
C LEU A 383 14.13 -18.35 -15.77
N ASN A 384 15.31 -18.42 -16.39
CA ASN A 384 16.60 -18.56 -15.69
C ASN A 384 17.75 -17.89 -16.46
N GLU A 385 17.45 -16.76 -17.09
CA GLU A 385 18.46 -15.91 -17.72
C GLU A 385 19.41 -15.35 -16.65
N ALA A 386 20.66 -15.07 -17.04
CA ALA A 386 21.58 -14.33 -16.17
C ALA A 386 21.07 -12.89 -15.96
N SER A 387 21.47 -12.27 -14.84
CA SER A 387 21.14 -10.87 -14.52
C SER A 387 19.64 -10.57 -14.44
N GLN A 388 18.85 -11.55 -14.00
CA GLN A 388 17.45 -11.34 -13.63
C GLN A 388 17.36 -10.37 -12.45
N PRO A 389 16.61 -9.26 -12.57
CA PRO A 389 16.34 -8.41 -11.42
C PRO A 389 15.42 -9.14 -10.43
N GLY A 390 15.60 -8.84 -9.16
CA GLY A 390 14.67 -9.23 -8.10
C GLY A 390 13.96 -7.99 -7.54
N ARG A 391 12.84 -8.20 -6.85
CA ARG A 391 12.31 -7.17 -5.95
C ARG A 391 13.20 -7.15 -4.72
N THR A 392 13.86 -6.03 -4.46
CA THR A 392 14.83 -5.89 -3.37
C THR A 392 14.75 -4.52 -2.73
N GLY A 393 14.86 -4.44 -1.41
CA GLY A 393 14.86 -3.16 -0.70
C GLY A 393 14.36 -3.26 0.75
N ALA A 394 14.69 -2.24 1.54
CA ALA A 394 14.23 -2.07 2.92
C ALA A 394 13.13 -1.00 3.04
N THR A 395 12.97 -0.16 2.02
CA THR A 395 11.99 0.93 1.96
C THR A 395 11.01 0.75 0.80
N ALA A 396 9.82 1.35 0.91
CA ALA A 396 8.84 1.34 -0.17
C ALA A 396 9.40 1.94 -1.47
N ALA A 397 10.32 2.91 -1.39
CA ALA A 397 10.99 3.48 -2.56
C ALA A 397 11.87 2.47 -3.29
N GLU A 398 12.78 1.81 -2.56
CA GLU A 398 13.67 0.78 -3.13
C GLU A 398 12.87 -0.40 -3.72
N LEU A 399 11.78 -0.80 -3.07
CA LEU A 399 10.89 -1.85 -3.57
C LEU A 399 10.18 -1.43 -4.87
N ARG A 400 9.69 -0.20 -4.97
CA ARG A 400 9.10 0.31 -6.21
C ARG A 400 10.13 0.40 -7.34
N ASP A 401 11.34 0.87 -7.04
CA ASP A 401 12.41 0.99 -8.02
C ASP A 401 12.84 -0.38 -8.55
N SER A 402 13.01 -1.36 -7.67
CA SER A 402 13.35 -2.74 -8.07
C SER A 402 12.21 -3.43 -8.83
N ILE A 403 10.94 -3.16 -8.50
CA ILE A 403 9.80 -3.59 -9.33
C ILE A 403 9.84 -2.94 -10.71
N ALA A 404 10.18 -1.65 -10.81
CA ALA A 404 10.34 -0.99 -12.10
C ALA A 404 11.46 -1.64 -12.94
N GLN A 405 12.55 -2.08 -12.31
CA GLN A 405 13.59 -2.87 -12.98
C GLN A 405 13.06 -4.23 -13.48
N ILE A 406 12.20 -4.92 -12.72
CA ILE A 406 11.53 -6.15 -13.19
C ILE A 406 10.68 -5.88 -14.43
N ILE A 407 9.86 -4.82 -14.42
CA ILE A 407 8.99 -4.46 -15.55
C ILE A 407 9.83 -4.15 -16.79
N LEU A 408 10.85 -3.31 -16.62
CA LEU A 408 11.77 -2.92 -17.68
C LEU A 408 12.55 -4.12 -18.24
N TRP A 409 12.98 -5.03 -17.38
CA TRP A 409 13.66 -6.23 -17.81
C TRP A 409 12.69 -7.14 -18.55
N LEU A 410 11.52 -7.47 -18.00
CA LEU A 410 10.57 -8.32 -18.70
C LEU A 410 10.15 -7.73 -20.06
N ALA A 411 10.12 -6.40 -20.19
CA ALA A 411 9.81 -5.64 -21.39
C ALA A 411 8.71 -6.33 -22.22
N VAL A 412 7.54 -6.45 -21.61
CA VAL A 412 6.47 -7.31 -22.13
C VAL A 412 5.99 -6.93 -23.54
N ASP A 413 6.21 -5.67 -23.92
CA ASP A 413 5.89 -5.07 -25.21
C ASP A 413 7.06 -5.04 -26.20
N ASP A 414 8.22 -5.59 -25.84
CA ASP A 414 9.35 -5.77 -26.77
C ASP A 414 9.01 -6.86 -27.81
N PRO A 415 9.05 -6.55 -29.12
CA PRO A 415 8.73 -7.52 -30.17
C PRO A 415 9.67 -8.74 -30.24
N ASP A 416 10.89 -8.65 -29.70
CA ASP A 416 11.87 -9.73 -29.61
C ASP A 416 11.60 -10.67 -28.42
N HIS A 417 10.80 -10.24 -27.45
CA HIS A 417 10.39 -11.06 -26.30
C HIS A 417 9.22 -12.00 -26.67
N LEU A 418 9.53 -13.00 -27.50
CA LEU A 418 8.59 -14.00 -28.03
C LEU A 418 7.76 -14.72 -26.97
N ARG A 419 8.26 -14.80 -25.73
CA ARG A 419 7.57 -15.45 -24.61
C ARG A 419 6.23 -14.80 -24.26
N TYR A 420 6.08 -13.51 -24.53
CA TYR A 420 4.87 -12.75 -24.19
C TYR A 420 4.08 -12.31 -25.42
N ARG A 421 4.67 -12.47 -26.61
CA ARG A 421 4.12 -11.94 -27.85
C ARG A 421 2.85 -12.69 -28.25
N PRO A 422 1.68 -12.03 -28.32
CA PRO A 422 0.45 -12.69 -28.76
C PRO A 422 0.57 -13.14 -30.22
N HIS A 423 0.03 -14.31 -30.53
CA HIS A 423 -0.06 -14.84 -31.91
C HIS A 423 -1.23 -15.82 -32.03
N ASP A 424 -1.85 -15.93 -33.20
CA ASP A 424 -2.91 -16.90 -33.50
C ASP A 424 -4.08 -16.92 -32.50
N GLY A 425 -4.41 -15.75 -31.93
CA GLY A 425 -5.44 -15.62 -30.89
C GLY A 425 -5.03 -16.11 -29.50
N LEU A 426 -3.79 -16.58 -29.33
CA LEU A 426 -3.18 -16.94 -28.05
C LEU A 426 -2.60 -15.70 -27.35
N THR A 427 -2.79 -15.65 -26.03
CA THR A 427 -2.21 -14.63 -25.15
C THR A 427 -1.50 -15.32 -23.98
N PHE A 428 -0.49 -14.64 -23.43
CA PHE A 428 0.44 -15.24 -22.47
C PHE A 428 0.41 -14.52 -21.10
N CYS A 429 -0.75 -13.98 -20.74
CA CYS A 429 -0.96 -13.22 -19.51
C CYS A 429 -0.58 -14.00 -18.24
N ASN A 430 -0.91 -15.29 -18.18
CA ASN A 430 -0.57 -16.19 -17.08
C ASN A 430 0.94 -16.45 -16.97
N ILE A 431 1.64 -16.49 -18.11
CA ILE A 431 3.10 -16.73 -18.14
C ILE A 431 3.82 -15.46 -17.71
N TYR A 432 3.40 -14.31 -18.21
CA TYR A 432 3.92 -13.02 -17.77
C TYR A 432 3.69 -12.79 -16.27
N ALA A 433 2.49 -13.06 -15.76
CA ALA A 433 2.20 -12.99 -14.33
C ALA A 433 3.07 -13.94 -13.51
N HIS A 434 3.29 -15.17 -13.97
CA HIS A 434 4.21 -16.09 -13.30
C HIS A 434 5.64 -15.54 -13.24
N ASP A 435 6.19 -15.10 -14.39
CA ASP A 435 7.57 -14.63 -14.45
C ASP A 435 7.77 -13.36 -13.61
N PHE A 436 6.83 -12.41 -13.67
CA PHE A 436 6.84 -11.22 -12.82
C PHE A 436 6.83 -11.60 -11.34
N CYS A 437 5.88 -12.44 -10.91
CA CYS A 437 5.77 -12.84 -9.52
C CYS A 437 7.01 -13.61 -9.06
N TYR A 438 7.56 -14.49 -9.90
CA TYR A 438 8.81 -15.22 -9.61
C TYR A 438 9.98 -14.27 -9.35
N LEU A 439 10.19 -13.27 -10.21
CA LEU A 439 11.23 -12.26 -10.02
C LEU A 439 10.95 -11.37 -8.80
N ALA A 440 9.69 -11.10 -8.50
CA ALA A 440 9.29 -10.32 -7.33
C ALA A 440 9.31 -11.11 -6.00
N GLY A 441 9.66 -12.40 -6.03
CA GLY A 441 9.70 -13.25 -4.84
C GLY A 441 8.32 -13.72 -4.34
N ALA A 442 7.27 -13.59 -5.15
CA ALA A 442 5.92 -14.07 -4.85
C ALA A 442 5.61 -15.35 -5.64
N TYR A 443 5.28 -16.46 -4.96
CA TYR A 443 5.00 -17.71 -5.68
C TYR A 443 3.64 -17.68 -6.37
N LEU A 444 3.65 -17.71 -7.71
CA LEU A 444 2.46 -17.94 -8.55
C LEU A 444 2.77 -19.10 -9.49
N PRO A 445 1.96 -20.17 -9.60
CA PRO A 445 2.37 -21.38 -10.30
C PRO A 445 2.31 -21.24 -11.83
N ARG A 446 3.40 -21.60 -12.52
CA ARG A 446 3.38 -21.88 -13.97
C ARG A 446 2.85 -23.28 -14.28
N CYS A 447 3.25 -24.22 -13.43
CA CYS A 447 2.78 -25.58 -13.36
C CYS A 447 2.29 -25.85 -11.94
N TRP A 448 1.36 -26.78 -11.79
CA TRP A 448 0.89 -27.22 -10.50
C TRP A 448 0.64 -28.71 -10.47
N TRP A 449 0.67 -29.28 -9.26
CA TRP A 449 0.38 -30.67 -8.99
C TRP A 449 -1.00 -31.09 -9.52
N SER A 450 -1.07 -32.30 -10.11
CA SER A 450 -2.32 -32.94 -10.45
C SER A 450 -3.06 -33.38 -9.18
N THR A 451 -4.38 -33.60 -9.27
CA THR A 451 -5.18 -34.02 -8.11
C THR A 451 -4.67 -35.32 -7.48
N PRO A 452 -4.31 -36.38 -8.25
CA PRO A 452 -3.70 -37.57 -7.66
C PRO A 452 -2.36 -37.30 -6.96
N ALA A 453 -1.52 -36.41 -7.52
CA ALA A 453 -0.27 -36.00 -6.90
C ALA A 453 -0.50 -35.26 -5.57
N LEU A 454 -1.49 -34.36 -5.51
CA LEU A 454 -1.87 -33.65 -4.29
C LEU A 454 -2.31 -34.61 -3.18
N LEU A 455 -3.12 -35.63 -3.51
CA LEU A 455 -3.53 -36.64 -2.52
C LEU A 455 -2.34 -37.44 -1.95
N LYS A 456 -1.39 -37.81 -2.81
CA LYS A 456 -0.15 -38.47 -2.39
C LYS A 456 0.68 -37.57 -1.48
N LEU A 457 0.92 -36.32 -1.88
CA LEU A 457 1.65 -35.33 -1.07
C LEU A 457 0.97 -35.09 0.28
N ALA A 458 -0.36 -34.95 0.30
CA ALA A 458 -1.13 -34.77 1.52
C ALA A 458 -1.00 -35.97 2.48
N SER A 459 -0.81 -37.18 1.95
CA SER A 459 -0.53 -38.39 2.75
C SER A 459 0.94 -38.55 3.18
N GLY A 460 1.80 -37.55 2.93
CA GLY A 460 3.22 -37.58 3.26
C GLY A 460 4.09 -38.38 2.28
N GLN A 461 3.53 -38.83 1.14
CA GLN A 461 4.30 -39.53 0.12
C GLN A 461 5.13 -38.54 -0.70
N GLN A 462 6.33 -38.97 -1.11
CA GLN A 462 7.13 -38.24 -2.08
C GLN A 462 6.53 -38.37 -3.47
N VAL A 463 6.45 -37.26 -4.21
CA VAL A 463 5.95 -37.22 -5.58
C VAL A 463 6.95 -36.50 -6.46
N GLN A 464 7.38 -37.14 -7.54
CA GLN A 464 8.25 -36.50 -8.53
C GLN A 464 7.44 -35.58 -9.44
N PRO A 465 7.93 -34.39 -9.80
CA PRO A 465 7.28 -33.48 -10.74
C PRO A 465 7.49 -33.89 -12.21
N LEU A 466 6.48 -34.50 -12.82
CA LEU A 466 6.49 -35.07 -14.17
C LEU A 466 5.37 -34.42 -15.00
N ILE A 467 5.74 -33.67 -16.05
CA ILE A 467 4.79 -32.93 -16.89
C ILE A 467 3.83 -33.89 -17.59
N GLY A 468 2.53 -33.62 -17.49
CA GLY A 468 1.46 -34.45 -18.06
C GLY A 468 1.01 -35.61 -17.17
N ASP A 469 1.73 -35.91 -16.09
CA ASP A 469 1.37 -36.95 -15.11
C ASP A 469 1.08 -36.32 -13.73
N THR A 470 2.14 -35.91 -13.02
CA THR A 470 2.02 -35.37 -11.66
C THR A 470 1.97 -33.86 -11.62
N ILE A 471 2.40 -33.16 -12.67
CA ILE A 471 2.22 -31.70 -12.82
C ILE A 471 1.59 -31.34 -14.17
N ARG A 472 0.86 -30.24 -14.21
CA ARG A 472 0.23 -29.68 -15.41
C ARG A 472 0.44 -28.18 -15.49
N GLU A 473 0.42 -27.64 -16.70
CA GLU A 473 0.44 -26.21 -16.93
C GLU A 473 -0.82 -25.52 -16.39
N MET A 474 -0.65 -24.31 -15.87
CA MET A 474 -1.72 -23.51 -15.30
C MET A 474 -2.15 -22.39 -16.25
N ARG A 475 -3.41 -22.40 -16.68
CA ARG A 475 -4.02 -21.27 -17.41
C ARG A 475 -4.53 -20.22 -16.41
N ALA A 476 -4.90 -19.02 -16.88
CA ALA A 476 -5.44 -17.97 -16.01
C ALA A 476 -6.67 -18.44 -15.18
N ASN A 477 -7.55 -19.26 -15.76
CA ASN A 477 -8.69 -19.86 -15.03
C ASN A 477 -8.23 -20.80 -13.91
N ASP A 478 -7.14 -21.53 -14.12
CA ASP A 478 -6.60 -22.49 -13.16
C ASP A 478 -5.88 -21.74 -12.04
N ILE A 479 -5.15 -20.67 -12.38
CA ILE A 479 -4.53 -19.75 -11.42
C ILE A 479 -5.57 -19.08 -10.52
N PHE A 480 -6.70 -18.64 -11.06
CA PHE A 480 -7.81 -18.09 -10.27
C PHE A 480 -8.24 -19.06 -9.16
N ARG A 481 -8.46 -20.33 -9.52
CA ARG A 481 -8.87 -21.38 -8.57
C ARG A 481 -7.75 -21.69 -7.58
N TRP A 482 -6.50 -21.76 -8.05
CA TRP A 482 -5.35 -21.97 -7.18
C TRP A 482 -5.19 -20.88 -6.14
N LEU A 483 -5.33 -19.59 -6.51
CA LEU A 483 -5.28 -18.49 -5.55
C LEU A 483 -6.38 -18.61 -4.50
N ARG A 484 -7.62 -18.89 -4.94
CA ARG A 484 -8.76 -19.09 -4.05
C ARG A 484 -8.53 -20.22 -3.04
N ASP A 485 -8.02 -21.35 -3.52
CA ASP A 485 -7.97 -22.59 -2.73
C ASP A 485 -6.67 -22.74 -1.93
N LEU A 486 -5.56 -22.17 -2.43
CA LEU A 486 -4.21 -22.39 -1.89
C LEU A 486 -3.40 -21.10 -1.69
N GLY A 487 -3.84 -19.97 -2.24
CA GLY A 487 -3.07 -18.71 -2.27
C GLY A 487 -2.67 -18.21 -0.88
N LEU A 488 -3.55 -18.34 0.12
CA LEU A 488 -3.27 -17.95 1.51
C LEU A 488 -2.07 -18.67 2.12
N GLY A 489 -1.90 -19.96 1.80
CA GLY A 489 -0.73 -20.73 2.23
C GLY A 489 0.57 -20.29 1.53
N PHE A 490 0.46 -19.57 0.41
CA PHE A 490 1.56 -19.02 -0.39
C PHE A 490 1.68 -17.49 -0.28
N GLY A 491 1.23 -16.89 0.82
CA GLY A 491 1.40 -15.45 1.09
C GLY A 491 0.40 -14.53 0.38
N TRP A 492 -0.51 -15.06 -0.43
CA TRP A 492 -1.53 -14.28 -1.14
C TRP A 492 -2.79 -14.10 -0.31
N ARG A 493 -3.36 -12.89 -0.31
CA ARG A 493 -4.72 -12.65 0.18
C ARG A 493 -5.51 -11.78 -0.78
N GLN A 494 -6.84 -11.82 -0.67
CA GLN A 494 -7.68 -10.89 -1.42
C GLN A 494 -7.73 -9.50 -0.78
N THR A 495 -8.07 -8.51 -1.59
CA THR A 495 -8.48 -7.17 -1.16
C THR A 495 -9.81 -6.78 -1.80
N GLY A 496 -10.64 -6.01 -1.10
CA GLY A 496 -12.03 -5.75 -1.51
C GLY A 496 -12.19 -4.75 -2.67
N THR A 497 -11.18 -3.91 -2.94
CA THR A 497 -11.28 -2.86 -3.97
C THR A 497 -9.97 -2.65 -4.71
N VAL A 498 -10.06 -2.17 -5.95
CA VAL A 498 -8.88 -1.75 -6.74
C VAL A 498 -8.16 -0.54 -6.13
N ASN A 499 -8.85 0.28 -5.33
CA ASN A 499 -8.23 1.38 -4.60
C ASN A 499 -7.24 0.85 -3.55
N LYS A 500 -7.68 -0.11 -2.72
CA LYS A 500 -6.79 -0.79 -1.76
C LYS A 500 -5.67 -1.53 -2.50
N LEU A 501 -5.98 -2.25 -3.58
CA LEU A 501 -4.96 -2.94 -4.39
C LEU A 501 -3.85 -1.99 -4.86
N GLN A 502 -4.20 -0.88 -5.52
CA GLN A 502 -3.24 0.09 -6.01
C GLN A 502 -2.43 0.72 -4.87
N GLN A 503 -3.07 1.00 -3.74
CA GLN A 503 -2.39 1.58 -2.57
C GLN A 503 -1.31 0.65 -2.02
N GLU A 504 -1.61 -0.64 -1.85
CA GLU A 504 -0.62 -1.62 -1.37
C GLU A 504 0.51 -1.83 -2.38
N VAL A 505 0.19 -1.86 -3.69
CA VAL A 505 1.21 -1.94 -4.74
C VAL A 505 2.11 -0.70 -4.75
N ASN A 506 1.58 0.49 -4.46
CA ASN A 506 2.38 1.70 -4.30
C ASN A 506 3.32 1.64 -3.06
N GLN A 507 3.14 0.68 -2.14
CA GLN A 507 4.10 0.39 -1.06
C GLN A 507 5.19 -0.62 -1.47
N GLY A 508 5.18 -1.09 -2.72
CA GLY A 508 6.11 -2.10 -3.22
C GLY A 508 5.58 -3.54 -3.09
N ALA A 509 4.30 -3.74 -2.78
CA ALA A 509 3.68 -5.06 -2.77
C ALA A 509 3.46 -5.60 -4.20
N VAL A 510 3.24 -6.90 -4.33
CA VAL A 510 2.85 -7.51 -5.61
C VAL A 510 1.32 -7.59 -5.67
N GLY A 511 0.72 -7.02 -6.71
CA GLY A 511 -0.73 -7.00 -6.90
C GLY A 511 -1.15 -7.61 -8.23
N ILE A 512 -2.24 -8.39 -8.22
CA ILE A 512 -2.80 -8.97 -9.44
C ILE A 512 -4.32 -8.83 -9.48
N ILE A 513 -4.86 -8.69 -10.69
CA ILE A 513 -6.29 -8.84 -10.97
C ILE A 513 -6.44 -10.06 -11.86
N VAL A 514 -7.28 -11.01 -11.45
CA VAL A 514 -7.54 -12.23 -12.22
C VAL A 514 -9.04 -12.45 -12.39
N ALA A 515 -9.46 -12.75 -13.61
CA ALA A 515 -10.85 -13.04 -13.95
C ALA A 515 -10.98 -14.37 -14.69
N ARG A 516 -11.94 -15.19 -14.26
CA ARG A 516 -12.20 -16.54 -14.78
C ARG A 516 -13.31 -16.49 -15.82
N ARG A 517 -13.13 -17.15 -16.97
CA ARG A 517 -14.20 -17.25 -17.99
C ARG A 517 -15.39 -18.10 -17.51
N LYS A 518 -16.58 -17.73 -17.99
CA LYS A 518 -17.80 -18.55 -17.89
C LYS A 518 -17.73 -19.78 -18.78
N GLU A 519 -17.35 -19.58 -20.05
CA GLU A 519 -17.31 -20.63 -21.06
C GLU A 519 -16.08 -21.51 -20.84
N ASP A 520 -16.31 -22.81 -20.69
CA ASP A 520 -15.24 -23.80 -20.61
C ASP A 520 -14.43 -23.84 -21.91
N GLY A 521 -13.12 -24.05 -21.79
CA GLY A 521 -12.19 -24.02 -22.93
C GLY A 521 -11.73 -22.62 -23.33
N LYS A 522 -12.40 -21.54 -22.92
CA LYS A 522 -11.92 -20.16 -23.11
C LYS A 522 -10.95 -19.73 -22.01
N SER A 523 -9.92 -18.99 -22.39
CA SER A 523 -8.92 -18.46 -21.44
C SER A 523 -9.47 -17.29 -20.62
N GLY A 524 -9.28 -17.38 -19.30
CA GLY A 524 -9.37 -16.24 -18.38
C GLY A 524 -8.35 -15.16 -18.70
N HIS A 525 -8.32 -14.11 -17.89
CA HIS A 525 -7.34 -13.04 -18.01
C HIS A 525 -6.76 -12.68 -16.66
N ILE A 526 -5.47 -12.37 -16.63
CA ILE A 526 -4.73 -11.96 -15.42
C ILE A 526 -3.80 -10.81 -15.78
N VAL A 527 -3.71 -9.81 -14.93
CA VAL A 527 -2.80 -8.67 -15.09
C VAL A 527 -2.08 -8.39 -13.79
N LEU A 528 -0.89 -7.81 -13.90
CA LEU A 528 -0.18 -7.23 -12.78
C LEU A 528 -0.72 -5.82 -12.57
N VAL A 529 -0.98 -5.46 -11.32
CA VAL A 529 -1.09 -4.05 -10.91
C VAL A 529 0.30 -3.62 -10.46
N VAL A 530 0.77 -2.48 -10.96
CA VAL A 530 2.15 -2.02 -10.78
C VAL A 530 2.20 -0.65 -10.11
N PRO A 531 3.30 -0.30 -9.43
CA PRO A 531 3.40 0.97 -8.71
C PRO A 531 3.23 2.17 -9.64
N GLU A 532 2.51 3.17 -9.17
CA GLU A 532 2.41 4.46 -9.86
C GLU A 532 3.80 5.13 -9.89
N THR A 533 4.13 5.71 -11.04
CA THR A 533 5.34 6.52 -11.27
C THR A 533 4.94 7.97 -11.50
N LEU A 534 5.90 8.90 -11.66
CA LEU A 534 5.58 10.30 -11.97
C LEU A 534 4.65 10.41 -13.19
N ASP A 535 4.96 9.68 -14.26
CA ASP A 535 4.31 9.79 -15.57
C ASP A 535 3.17 8.79 -15.77
N ASN A 536 3.21 7.65 -15.05
CA ASN A 536 2.21 6.59 -15.17
C ASN A 536 1.43 6.45 -13.86
N THR A 537 0.12 6.73 -13.89
CA THR A 537 -0.74 6.69 -12.71
C THR A 537 -1.96 5.82 -12.94
N ALA A 538 -2.65 5.44 -11.86
CA ALA A 538 -4.02 4.96 -11.94
C ALA A 538 -4.98 6.10 -12.33
N ARG A 539 -6.11 5.76 -12.93
CA ARG A 539 -7.19 6.74 -13.17
C ARG A 539 -8.15 6.73 -11.98
N ARG A 540 -8.48 7.93 -11.49
CA ARG A 540 -9.40 8.14 -10.37
C ARG A 540 -10.68 8.86 -10.81
N ASN A 541 -11.78 8.66 -10.09
CA ASN A 541 -13.02 9.43 -10.26
C ASN A 541 -12.96 10.76 -9.49
N SER A 542 -14.06 11.52 -9.48
CA SER A 542 -14.16 12.83 -8.81
C SER A 542 -14.04 12.77 -7.28
N VAL A 543 -14.30 11.61 -6.67
CA VAL A 543 -14.16 11.39 -5.22
C VAL A 543 -12.84 10.71 -4.85
N GLY A 544 -11.98 10.46 -5.84
CA GLY A 544 -10.61 9.94 -5.65
C GLY A 544 -10.46 8.42 -5.70
N ASP A 545 -11.54 7.66 -5.92
CA ASP A 545 -11.46 6.20 -6.05
C ASP A 545 -10.78 5.80 -7.35
N VAL A 546 -9.91 4.78 -7.29
CA VAL A 546 -9.36 4.16 -8.50
C VAL A 546 -10.49 3.50 -9.30
N ILE A 547 -10.63 3.90 -10.56
CA ILE A 547 -11.55 3.31 -11.54
C ILE A 547 -10.82 2.55 -12.66
N ALA A 548 -9.51 2.78 -12.80
CA ALA A 548 -8.66 1.96 -13.65
C ALA A 548 -7.24 1.92 -13.04
N PRO A 549 -6.84 0.82 -12.40
CA PRO A 549 -5.52 0.71 -11.78
C PRO A 549 -4.43 0.72 -12.86
N LEU A 550 -3.23 1.14 -12.46
CA LEU A 550 -2.06 1.06 -13.33
C LEU A 550 -1.61 -0.40 -13.41
N GLN A 551 -1.50 -0.90 -14.63
CA GLN A 551 -1.29 -2.30 -14.94
C GLN A 551 -0.05 -2.48 -15.83
N SER A 552 0.43 -3.72 -15.81
CA SER A 552 1.36 -4.26 -16.80
C SER A 552 0.78 -5.55 -17.35
N GLN A 553 0.84 -5.76 -18.68
CA GLN A 553 0.03 -6.80 -19.32
C GLN A 553 0.73 -7.48 -20.51
N ALA A 554 0.61 -8.82 -20.56
CA ALA A 554 0.80 -9.65 -21.75
C ALA A 554 -0.56 -10.16 -22.28
N GLY A 555 -1.25 -9.37 -23.09
CA GLY A 555 -2.63 -9.62 -23.52
C GLY A 555 -2.76 -9.63 -25.05
N ALA A 556 -3.92 -9.25 -25.56
CA ALA A 556 -4.08 -8.97 -26.99
C ALA A 556 -3.21 -7.76 -27.43
N ARG A 557 -2.98 -6.83 -26.50
CA ARG A 557 -1.99 -5.76 -26.61
C ARG A 557 -1.13 -5.77 -25.37
N ASN A 558 0.18 -5.85 -25.57
CA ASN A 558 1.16 -5.80 -24.49
C ASN A 558 1.51 -4.35 -24.16
N PHE A 559 1.79 -4.10 -22.89
CA PHE A 559 2.32 -2.82 -22.42
C PHE A 559 2.99 -2.99 -21.06
N GLN A 560 4.12 -2.31 -20.86
CA GLN A 560 4.77 -2.23 -19.55
C GLN A 560 3.95 -1.43 -18.54
N TYR A 561 3.40 -0.28 -18.96
CA TYR A 561 2.55 0.58 -18.15
C TYR A 561 1.31 1.01 -18.93
N GLY A 562 0.13 0.78 -18.36
CA GLY A 562 -1.15 1.14 -18.98
C GLY A 562 -2.32 0.84 -18.06
N ARG A 563 -3.53 1.28 -18.40
CA ARG A 563 -4.70 1.13 -17.51
C ARG A 563 -5.72 0.09 -18.00
N GLY A 564 -5.51 -0.44 -19.20
CA GLY A 564 -6.52 -1.25 -19.89
C GLY A 564 -7.87 -0.54 -20.03
N ASN A 565 -8.92 -1.30 -20.33
CA ASN A 565 -10.29 -0.81 -20.23
C ASN A 565 -10.71 -0.80 -18.75
N ALA A 566 -11.50 0.19 -18.34
CA ALA A 566 -12.07 0.23 -16.99
C ALA A 566 -12.94 -1.01 -16.74
N ASP A 567 -12.86 -1.55 -15.53
CA ASP A 567 -13.66 -2.67 -15.04
C ASP A 567 -13.66 -3.90 -15.95
N TRP A 568 -12.61 -4.11 -16.76
CA TRP A 568 -12.56 -5.20 -17.74
C TRP A 568 -12.81 -6.56 -17.08
N TRP A 569 -12.38 -6.75 -15.83
CA TRP A 569 -12.54 -7.97 -15.04
C TRP A 569 -14.00 -8.31 -14.72
N ASN A 570 -14.88 -7.31 -14.73
CA ASN A 570 -16.31 -7.46 -14.48
C ASN A 570 -17.14 -7.54 -15.78
N ALA A 571 -16.50 -7.70 -16.94
CA ALA A 571 -17.22 -7.87 -18.20
C ALA A 571 -17.99 -9.20 -18.25
N GLU A 572 -19.09 -9.25 -19.01
CA GLU A 572 -20.06 -10.35 -18.97
C GLU A 572 -19.50 -11.74 -19.30
N GLN A 573 -18.39 -11.82 -20.03
CA GLN A 573 -17.70 -13.07 -20.30
C GLN A 573 -17.10 -13.76 -19.07
N PHE A 574 -16.88 -13.02 -17.98
CA PHE A 574 -16.23 -13.51 -16.78
C PHE A 574 -17.26 -13.98 -15.77
N ALA A 575 -17.03 -15.15 -15.20
CA ALA A 575 -17.88 -15.73 -14.16
C ALA A 575 -17.59 -15.06 -12.82
N GLU A 576 -16.31 -14.85 -12.55
CA GLU A 576 -15.76 -14.38 -11.29
C GLU A 576 -14.50 -13.57 -11.56
N PHE A 577 -14.19 -12.65 -10.66
CA PHE A 577 -12.93 -11.92 -10.61
C PHE A 577 -12.52 -11.72 -9.15
N ALA A 578 -11.24 -11.47 -8.93
CA ALA A 578 -10.70 -11.17 -7.62
C ALA A 578 -9.43 -10.30 -7.73
N PHE A 579 -9.16 -9.57 -6.65
CA PHE A 579 -7.99 -8.72 -6.48
C PHE A 579 -7.10 -9.35 -5.41
N TRP A 580 -5.87 -9.69 -5.77
CA TRP A 580 -4.95 -10.38 -4.86
C TRP A 580 -3.71 -9.54 -4.62
N ILE A 581 -3.22 -9.62 -3.40
CA ILE A 581 -1.96 -9.00 -2.99
C ILE A 581 -1.06 -9.99 -2.28
N HIS A 582 0.24 -9.77 -2.43
CA HIS A 582 1.32 -10.45 -1.71
C HIS A 582 2.29 -9.38 -1.18
N ALA A 583 2.69 -9.52 0.08
CA ALA A 583 3.61 -8.60 0.75
C ALA A 583 4.93 -8.50 0.00
#